data_AF-A0A1B0D632-F1
#
_entry.id   AF-A0A1B0D632-F1
#
_cell.length_a   1.000
_cell.length_b   1.000
_cell.length_c   1.000
_cell.angle_alpha   90.00
_cell.angle_beta   90.00
_cell.angle_gamma   90.00
#
_symmetry.space_group_name_H-M   'P 1'
#
loop_
_entity.id
_entity.type
_entity.pdbx_description
1 polymer ?
#
loop_
_entity_poly.entity_id
_entity_poly.type
_entity_poly.pdbx_seq_one_letter_code
_entity_poly.pdbx_strand_id
1 'polypeptide(L)'
;MIVCSTILLMAIWTALGAPQGPRDEPIAIVSQDTNIEPDGSYQYSYETANGIKGQETGTLKRATSPDATDVIIAQGSVTYTSPEGQVITLNY
;
A
#
# COMPACT_ATOMS: atom_id res chain seq x y z
N MET A 1 -5.92 -22.58 -52.28
CA MET A 1 -6.46 -21.19 -52.22
C MET A 1 -7.33 -20.91 -50.98
N ILE A 2 -7.33 -21.76 -49.94
CA ILE A 2 -8.17 -21.54 -48.73
C ILE A 2 -7.33 -21.17 -47.49
N VAL A 3 -6.04 -21.52 -47.45
CA VAL A 3 -5.16 -21.31 -46.29
C VAL A 3 -4.62 -19.86 -46.19
N CYS A 4 -4.62 -19.10 -47.28
CA CYS A 4 -4.12 -17.72 -47.30
C CYS A 4 -5.19 -16.69 -46.86
N SER A 5 -6.47 -17.09 -46.85
CA SER A 5 -7.60 -16.19 -46.52
C SER A 5 -7.93 -16.16 -45.03
N THR A 6 -7.46 -17.13 -44.24
CA THR A 6 -7.64 -17.15 -42.77
C THR A 6 -6.61 -16.27 -42.06
N ILE A 7 -5.47 -15.98 -42.69
CA ILE A 7 -4.44 -15.08 -42.15
C ILE A 7 -4.88 -13.62 -42.23
N LEU A 8 -5.80 -13.28 -43.15
CA LEU A 8 -6.28 -11.90 -43.35
C LEU A 8 -7.32 -11.45 -42.30
N LEU A 9 -7.88 -12.38 -41.49
CA LEU A 9 -8.91 -12.08 -40.49
C LEU A 9 -8.39 -11.93 -39.06
N MET A 10 -7.10 -12.17 -38.81
CA MET A 10 -6.49 -11.95 -37.48
C MET A 10 -5.86 -10.57 -37.30
N ALA A 11 -6.06 -9.64 -38.25
CA ALA A 11 -5.47 -8.30 -38.21
C ALA A 11 -6.37 -7.23 -37.57
N ILE A 12 -7.51 -7.58 -36.97
CA ILE A 12 -8.49 -6.60 -36.44
C ILE A 12 -8.66 -6.68 -34.91
N TRP A 13 -7.81 -7.43 -34.21
CA TRP A 13 -7.73 -7.37 -32.75
C TRP A 13 -6.46 -6.65 -32.30
N THR A 14 -6.14 -5.51 -32.92
CA THR A 14 -5.39 -4.49 -32.19
C THR A 14 -6.36 -3.94 -31.16
N ALA A 15 -6.30 -4.51 -29.95
CA ALA A 15 -6.86 -3.88 -28.77
C ALA A 15 -6.39 -2.43 -28.78
N LEU A 16 -7.30 -1.52 -29.11
CA LEU A 16 -7.23 -0.15 -28.65
C LEU A 16 -7.25 -0.27 -27.13
N GLY A 17 -6.07 -0.42 -26.53
CA GLY A 17 -5.89 -0.09 -25.13
C GLY A 17 -6.35 1.35 -25.06
N ALA A 18 -7.56 1.56 -24.54
CA ALA A 18 -8.09 2.90 -24.34
C ALA A 18 -6.99 3.71 -23.67
N PRO A 19 -6.72 4.96 -24.12
CA PRO A 19 -5.78 5.81 -23.41
C PRO A 19 -6.23 5.79 -21.95
N GLN A 20 -5.37 5.25 -21.09
CA GLN A 20 -5.59 5.35 -19.66
C GLN A 20 -5.68 6.86 -19.46
N GLY A 21 -6.86 7.35 -19.07
CA GLY A 21 -7.13 8.77 -18.89
C GLY A 21 -6.03 9.41 -18.05
N PRO A 22 -5.95 10.76 -18.01
CA PRO A 22 -4.87 11.46 -17.33
C PRO A 22 -4.49 10.74 -16.04
N ARG A 23 -3.29 10.14 -16.02
CA ARG A 23 -2.77 9.53 -14.81
C ARG A 23 -2.55 10.70 -13.88
N ASP A 24 -3.36 10.77 -12.82
CA ASP A 24 -3.07 11.68 -11.73
C ASP A 24 -1.60 11.47 -11.35
N GLU A 25 -0.85 12.57 -11.23
CA GLU A 25 0.56 12.48 -10.85
C GLU A 25 0.67 11.71 -9.53
N PRO A 26 1.64 10.78 -9.41
CA PRO A 26 1.85 10.06 -8.16
C PRO A 26 2.06 11.05 -7.01
N ILE A 27 1.30 10.87 -5.94
CA ILE A 27 1.42 11.71 -4.76
C ILE A 27 2.74 11.40 -4.06
N ALA A 28 3.57 12.43 -3.87
CA ALA A 28 4.88 12.26 -3.26
C ALA A 28 4.79 11.89 -1.77
N ILE A 29 5.79 11.15 -1.28
CA ILE A 29 6.04 10.99 0.15
C ILE A 29 6.94 12.13 0.60
N VAL A 30 6.52 12.90 1.60
CA VAL A 30 7.28 14.05 2.13
C VAL A 30 8.19 13.66 3.30
N SER A 31 7.80 12.65 4.07
CA SER A 31 8.64 12.07 5.10
C SER A 31 8.32 10.59 5.29
N GLN A 32 9.34 9.81 5.60
CA GLN A 32 9.19 8.41 5.99
C GLN A 32 10.29 8.08 6.99
N ASP A 33 9.91 7.44 8.08
CA ASP A 33 10.83 6.95 9.11
C ASP A 33 10.55 5.47 9.38
N THR A 34 11.62 4.71 9.54
CA THR A 34 11.53 3.29 9.90
C THR A 34 12.68 2.97 10.82
N ASN A 35 12.36 2.54 12.02
CA ASN A 35 13.32 2.07 13.01
C ASN A 35 12.98 0.65 13.41
N ILE A 36 13.99 -0.22 13.45
CA ILE A 36 13.85 -1.63 13.83
C ILE A 36 14.94 -1.91 14.86
N GLU A 37 14.52 -2.26 16.06
CA GLU A 37 15.42 -2.50 17.18
C GLU A 37 15.84 -3.99 17.25
N PRO A 38 17.05 -4.29 17.76
CA PRO A 38 17.53 -5.66 17.91
C PRO A 38 16.65 -6.54 18.82
N ASP A 39 15.87 -5.93 19.70
CA ASP A 39 14.98 -6.63 20.63
C ASP A 39 13.69 -7.15 19.98
N GLY A 40 13.41 -6.74 18.74
CA GLY A 40 12.23 -7.07 17.95
C GLY A 40 11.14 -6.00 17.97
N SER A 41 11.35 -4.88 18.67
CA SER A 41 10.46 -3.71 18.55
C SER A 41 10.74 -2.93 17.26
N TYR A 42 9.72 -2.23 16.77
CA TYR A 42 9.86 -1.40 15.59
C TYR A 42 8.95 -0.16 15.68
N GLN A 43 9.33 0.85 14.92
CA GLN A 43 8.52 2.02 14.66
C GLN A 43 8.53 2.32 13.16
N TYR A 44 7.35 2.67 12.64
CA TYR A 44 7.15 3.08 11.27
C TYR A 44 6.31 4.36 11.25
N SER A 45 6.69 5.32 10.41
CA SER A 45 5.84 6.48 10.12
C SER A 45 6.04 7.01 8.71
N TYR A 46 5.00 7.61 8.14
CA TYR A 46 5.06 8.26 6.84
C TYR A 46 4.08 9.43 6.75
N GLU A 47 4.39 10.35 5.84
CA GLU A 47 3.53 11.46 5.45
C GLU A 47 3.60 11.66 3.93
N THR A 48 2.45 11.85 3.30
CA THR A 48 2.32 12.14 1.87
C THR A 48 2.04 13.62 1.63
N ALA A 49 2.33 14.11 0.42
CA ALA A 49 2.12 15.50 0.03
C ALA A 49 0.64 15.94 0.08
N ASN A 50 -0.31 15.00 0.00
CA ASN A 50 -1.74 15.27 0.17
C ASN A 50 -2.23 15.12 1.62
N GLY A 51 -1.33 15.01 2.60
CA GLY A 51 -1.67 15.02 4.03
C GLY A 51 -2.10 13.68 4.62
N ILE A 52 -1.92 12.57 3.90
CA ILE A 52 -2.10 11.22 4.49
C ILE A 52 -0.91 10.96 5.40
N LYS A 53 -1.20 10.56 6.64
CA LYS A 53 -0.19 10.25 7.65
C LYS A 53 -0.47 8.88 8.22
N GLY A 54 0.55 8.07 8.42
CA GLY A 54 0.44 6.83 9.16
C GLY A 54 1.58 6.67 10.12
N GLN A 55 1.31 6.12 11.29
CA GLN A 55 2.32 5.74 12.26
C GLN A 55 1.94 4.42 12.93
N GLU A 56 2.93 3.59 13.20
CA GLU A 56 2.77 2.32 13.88
C GLU A 56 3.98 2.06 14.78
N THR A 57 3.71 1.47 15.94
CA THR A 57 4.74 0.89 16.80
C THR A 57 4.38 -0.55 17.09
N GLY A 58 5.36 -1.44 17.02
CA GLY A 58 5.21 -2.83 17.41
C GLY A 58 6.24 -3.24 18.45
N THR A 59 5.84 -4.13 19.36
CA THR A 59 6.73 -4.70 20.38
C THR A 59 6.63 -6.21 20.38
N LEU A 60 7.79 -6.88 20.39
CA LEU A 60 7.87 -8.34 20.52
C LEU A 60 7.62 -8.76 21.97
N LYS A 61 6.52 -9.48 22.18
CA LYS A 61 6.21 -10.15 23.43
C LYS A 61 6.61 -11.62 23.32
N ARG A 62 7.68 -11.96 24.04
CA ARG A 62 8.21 -13.34 24.12
C ARG A 62 7.29 -14.23 24.93
N ALA A 63 7.12 -15.46 24.47
CA ALA A 63 6.38 -16.49 25.17
C ALA A 63 7.01 -16.82 26.52
N THR A 64 6.17 -17.05 27.53
CA THR A 64 6.61 -17.45 28.88
C THR A 64 6.43 -18.95 29.15
N SER A 65 5.83 -19.69 28.22
CA SER A 65 5.57 -21.13 28.32
C SER A 65 6.00 -21.83 27.04
N PRO A 66 6.50 -23.09 27.09
CA PRO A 66 6.87 -23.86 25.91
C PRO A 66 5.71 -24.12 24.93
N ASP A 67 4.47 -24.00 25.38
CA ASP A 67 3.27 -24.15 24.53
C ASP A 67 2.81 -22.84 23.87
N ALA A 68 3.49 -21.72 24.15
CA ALA A 68 3.15 -20.40 23.62
C ALA A 68 4.18 -19.93 22.59
N THR A 69 3.70 -19.16 21.62
CA THR A 69 4.53 -18.55 20.57
C THR A 69 4.76 -17.08 20.86
N ASP A 70 5.91 -16.56 20.44
CA ASP A 70 6.18 -15.12 20.46
C ASP A 70 5.15 -14.38 19.58
N VAL A 71 4.72 -13.21 20.04
CA VAL A 71 3.73 -12.38 19.33
C VAL A 71 4.23 -10.93 19.23
N ILE A 72 3.87 -10.26 18.15
CA ILE A 72 4.03 -8.82 18.02
C ILE A 72 2.72 -8.17 18.46
N ILE A 73 2.81 -7.21 19.37
CA ILE A 73 1.70 -6.32 19.71
C ILE A 73 1.96 -5.02 18.95
N ALA A 74 1.11 -4.74 17.96
CA ALA A 74 1.17 -3.52 17.16
C ALA A 74 0.01 -2.60 17.54
N GLN A 75 0.30 -1.30 17.54
CA GLN A 75 -0.69 -0.24 17.68
C GLN A 75 -0.29 0.91 16.77
N GLY A 76 -1.28 1.61 16.22
CA GLY A 76 -0.99 2.66 15.27
C GLY A 76 -2.19 3.53 14.94
N SER A 77 -1.94 4.48 14.05
CA SER A 77 -2.98 5.31 13.49
C SER A 77 -2.71 5.67 12.03
N VAL A 78 -3.79 5.89 11.30
CA VAL A 78 -3.77 6.44 9.95
C VAL A 78 -4.73 7.60 9.88
N THR A 79 -4.25 8.74 9.42
CA THR A 79 -5.02 9.96 9.21
C THR A 79 -5.08 10.30 7.72
N TYR A 80 -6.27 10.61 7.22
CA TYR A 80 -6.48 11.04 5.85
C TYR A 80 -7.67 12.00 5.75
N THR A 81 -7.74 12.75 4.66
CA THR A 81 -8.89 13.61 4.33
C THR A 81 -9.85 12.85 3.42
N SER A 82 -11.12 12.79 3.79
CA SER A 82 -12.18 12.18 2.98
C SER A 82 -12.48 13.02 1.74
N PRO A 83 -13.13 12.45 0.71
CA PRO A 83 -13.57 13.20 -0.47
C PRO A 83 -14.45 14.42 -0.14
N GLU A 84 -15.16 14.38 0.99
CA GLU A 84 -16.01 15.44 1.51
C GLU A 84 -15.23 16.52 2.29
N GLY A 85 -13.90 16.37 2.40
CA GLY A 85 -13.01 17.30 3.10
C GLY A 85 -12.88 17.04 4.61
N GLN A 86 -13.46 15.95 5.14
CA GLN A 86 -13.38 15.64 6.56
C GLN A 86 -12.08 14.92 6.90
N VAL A 87 -11.37 15.36 7.94
CA VAL A 87 -10.20 14.64 8.45
C VAL A 87 -10.66 13.44 9.29
N ILE A 88 -10.20 12.25 8.92
CA ILE A 88 -10.51 10.98 9.58
C ILE A 88 -9.22 10.42 10.14
N THR A 89 -9.26 9.98 11.42
CA THR A 89 -8.17 9.23 12.05
C THR A 89 -8.68 7.87 12.48
N LEU A 90 -8.10 6.82 11.91
CA LEU A 90 -8.29 5.43 12.32
C LEU A 90 -7.19 5.06 13.32
N ASN A 91 -7.57 4.42 14.43
CA ASN A 91 -6.64 3.86 15.42
C ASN A 91 -6.91 2.36 15.57
N TYR A 92 -5.89 1.58 15.86
CA TYR A 92 -5.97 0.14 16.09
C TYR A 92 -4.99 -0.33 17.18
#